data_AF-A0A7W8ZR91-F1
#
_entry.id   AF-A0A7W8ZR91-F1
#
_cell.length_a   1.000
_cell.length_b   1.000
_cell.length_c   1.000
_cell.angle_alpha   90.00
_cell.angle_beta   90.00
_cell.angle_gamma   90.00
#
_symmetry.space_group_name_H-M   'P 1'
#
loop_
_entity.id
_entity.type
_entity.pdbx_description
1 polymer ?
#
loop_
_entity_poly.entity_id
_entity_poly.type
_entity_poly.pdbx_seq_one_letter_code
_entity_poly.pdbx_strand_id
1 'polypeptide(L)' 'MSEIINKYIDPLSDFGFKHLFGAEPNKDIMIEFLNALFDGQKEITDIVYSPTEYAGDEKEYRKVYF' A
#
# COMPACT_ATOMS: atom_id res chain seq x y z
N MET A 1 -11.63 26.06 -16.57
CA MET A 1 -11.84 24.69 -16.09
C MET A 1 -11.56 24.72 -14.60
N SER A 2 -12.56 24.49 -13.75
CA SER A 2 -12.34 24.37 -12.31
C SER A 2 -11.60 23.06 -12.06
N GLU A 3 -10.41 23.14 -11.45
CA GLU A 3 -9.70 21.96 -10.94
C GLU A 3 -10.66 21.19 -10.03
N ILE A 4 -10.94 19.93 -10.38
CA ILE A 4 -11.72 19.05 -9.52
C ILE A 4 -10.77 18.63 -8.40
N ILE A 5 -10.75 19.39 -7.31
CA ILE A 5 -10.10 18.97 -6.08
C ILE A 5 -10.95 17.83 -5.53
N ASN A 6 -10.54 16.58 -5.77
CA ASN A 6 -11.15 15.42 -5.13
C ASN A 6 -10.92 15.53 -3.62
N LYS A 7 -11.96 15.99 -2.90
CA LYS A 7 -11.94 16.23 -1.44
C LYS A 7 -11.69 14.94 -0.63
N TYR A 8 -12.02 13.79 -1.21
CA TYR A 8 -11.93 12.49 -0.56
C TYR A 8 -11.11 11.53 -1.41
N ILE A 9 -10.38 10.64 -0.73
CA ILE A 9 -9.67 9.53 -1.34
C ILE A 9 -10.53 8.29 -1.16
N ASP A 10 -10.78 7.58 -2.26
CA ASP A 10 -11.38 6.25 -2.20
C ASP A 10 -10.28 5.21 -1.89
N PRO A 11 -10.23 4.64 -0.67
CA PRO A 11 -9.21 3.68 -0.29
C PRO A 11 -9.31 2.36 -1.08
N LEU A 12 -10.43 2.07 -1.74
CA LEU A 12 -10.62 0.87 -2.55
C LEU A 12 -10.12 1.04 -3.98
N SER A 13 -9.81 2.28 -4.39
CA SER A 13 -9.17 2.53 -5.68
C SER A 13 -7.66 2.22 -5.62
N ASP A 14 -7.08 1.77 -6.74
CA ASP A 14 -5.63 1.50 -6.83
C ASP A 14 -4.80 2.73 -6.43
N PHE A 15 -5.22 3.91 -6.88
CA PHE A 15 -4.60 5.18 -6.50
C PHE A 15 -4.72 5.43 -4.99
N GLY A 16 -5.93 5.35 -4.44
CA GLY A 16 -6.15 5.67 -3.03
C GLY A 16 -5.46 4.70 -2.10
N PHE A 17 -5.46 3.42 -2.42
CA PHE A 17 -4.73 2.41 -1.65
C PHE A 17 -3.22 2.69 -1.66
N LYS A 18 -2.61 2.90 -2.84
CA LYS A 18 -1.18 3.24 -2.94
C LYS A 18 -0.84 4.57 -2.26
N HIS A 19 -1.71 5.56 -2.37
CA HIS A 19 -1.51 6.86 -1.75
C HIS A 19 -1.56 6.76 -0.23
N LEU A 20 -2.49 5.98 0.33
CA LEU A 20 -2.65 5.83 1.77
C LEU A 20 -1.62 4.88 2.39
N PHE A 21 -1.25 3.80 1.71
CA PHE A 21 -0.47 2.70 2.32
C PHE A 21 0.85 2.36 1.61
N GLY A 22 1.13 2.96 0.46
CA GLY A 22 2.26 2.58 -0.41
C GLY A 22 3.45 3.53 -0.39
N ALA A 23 3.47 4.50 0.52
CA ALA A 23 4.53 5.50 0.62
C ALA A 23 5.19 5.46 2.00
N GLU A 24 6.52 5.58 2.05
CA GLU A 24 7.31 5.62 3.31
C GLU A 24 6.77 6.60 4.37
N PRO A 25 6.27 7.81 4.03
CA PRO A 25 5.68 8.71 5.03
C PRO A 25 4.41 8.19 5.71
N ASN A 26 3.71 7.23 5.10
CA ASN A 26 2.44 6.68 5.59
C ASN A 26 2.60 5.23 6.09
N LYS A 27 3.83 4.84 6.39
CA LYS A 27 4.21 3.48 6.79
C LYS A 27 3.56 3.07 8.12
N ASP A 28 3.43 4.02 9.04
CA ASP A 28 2.70 3.88 10.30
C ASP A 28 1.24 3.44 10.09
N ILE A 29 0.54 4.08 9.15
CA ILE A 29 -0.85 3.73 8.79
C ILE A 29 -0.94 2.29 8.32
N MET A 30 0.00 1.84 7.48
CA MET A 30 0.05 0.46 7.00
C MET A 30 0.32 -0.52 8.15
N ILE A 31 1.24 -0.19 9.06
CA ILE A 31 1.55 -1.03 10.23
C ILE A 31 0.32 -1.17 11.14
N GLU A 32 -0.37 -0.06 11.46
CA GLU A 32 -1.59 -0.09 12.28
C GLU A 32 -2.70 -0.90 11.61
N PHE A 33 -2.89 -0.73 10.29
CA PHE A 33 -3.87 -1.50 9.52
C PHE A 33 -3.61 -3.01 9.60
N LEU A 34 -2.36 -3.43 9.38
CA LEU A 34 -2.00 -4.85 9.45
C LEU A 34 -2.10 -5.39 10.87
N ASN A 35 -1.71 -4.62 11.89
CA ASN A 35 -1.86 -5.03 13.29
C ASN A 35 -3.33 -5.21 13.68
N ALA A 36 -4.24 -4.37 13.18
CA ALA A 36 -5.68 -4.58 13.38
C ALA A 36 -6.18 -5.87 12.71
N LEU A 37 -5.62 -6.26 11.55
CA LEU A 37 -5.96 -7.52 10.88
C LEU A 37 -5.40 -8.75 11.60
N PHE A 38 -4.23 -8.63 12.22
CA PHE A 38 -3.53 -9.73 12.91
C PHE A 38 -3.69 -9.71 14.43
N ASP A 39 -4.67 -8.96 14.95
CA ASP A 39 -4.91 -8.83 16.38
C ASP A 39 -5.03 -10.20 17.06
N GLY A 40 -4.37 -10.34 18.21
CA GLY A 40 -4.25 -11.59 18.96
C GLY A 40 -3.33 -12.67 18.34
N GLN A 41 -2.62 -12.39 17.25
CA GLN A 41 -1.68 -13.33 16.63
C GLN A 41 -0.23 -12.84 16.64
N LYS A 42 0.02 -11.67 16.05
CA LYS A 42 1.37 -11.10 15.86
C LYS A 42 1.30 -9.58 15.92
N GLU A 43 2.41 -8.98 16.36
CA GLU A 43 2.61 -7.53 16.31
C GLU A 43 3.70 -7.21 15.29
N ILE A 44 3.32 -6.45 14.27
CA ILE A 44 4.21 -5.93 13.23
C ILE A 44 4.78 -4.62 13.75
N THR A 45 6.10 -4.57 13.90
CA THR A 45 6.81 -3.38 14.38
C THR A 45 7.41 -2.54 13.26
N ASP A 46 7.67 -3.16 12.10
CA ASP A 46 8.23 -2.50 10.93
C ASP A 46 7.88 -3.25 9.65
N ILE A 47 7.88 -2.55 8.52
CA ILE A 47 7.71 -3.10 7.16
C ILE A 47 8.77 -2.50 6.24
N VAL A 48 9.00 -3.05 5.05
CA VAL A 48 9.89 -2.41 4.06
C VAL A 48 9.19 -2.46 2.72
N TYR A 49 9.01 -1.30 2.07
CA TYR A 49 8.47 -1.28 0.72
C TYR A 49 9.55 -1.75 -0.25
N SER A 50 9.23 -2.77 -1.03
CA SER A 50 10.10 -3.20 -2.12
C SER A 50 10.03 -2.21 -3.28
N PRO A 51 11.13 -1.98 -4.02
CA PRO A 51 11.11 -1.18 -5.22
C PRO A 51 10.04 -1.69 -6.20
N THR A 52 9.21 -0.79 -6.73
CA THR A 52 8.19 -1.12 -7.75
C THR A 52 8.79 -1.44 -9.12
N GLU A 53 10.06 -1.13 -9.33
CA GLU A 53 10.80 -1.41 -10.57
C GLU A 53 11.49 -2.77 -10.49
N TYR A 54 10.73 -3.84 -10.72
CA TYR A 54 11.35 -5.01 -11.34
C TYR A 54 11.57 -4.65 -12.81
N ALA A 55 12.82 -4.42 -13.21
CA ALA A 55 13.18 -4.49 -14.62
C ALA A 55 12.71 -5.86 -15.12
N GLY A 56 11.61 -5.87 -15.86
CA GLY A 56 10.94 -7.09 -16.26
C GLY A 56 11.78 -7.86 -17.25
N ASP A 57 12.62 -8.75 -16.75
CA ASP A 57 13.16 -9.85 -17.53
C ASP A 57 12.86 -11.15 -16.78
N GLU A 58 11.57 -11.47 -16.68
CA GLU A 58 11.08 -12.85 -16.57
C GLU A 58 9.56 -12.85 -16.69
N LYS A 59 9.07 -13.43 -17.79
CA LYS A 59 7.64 -13.60 -18.11
C LYS A 59 6.84 -14.43 -17.08
N GLU A 60 7.44 -14.84 -15.97
CA GLU A 60 6.92 -15.90 -15.10
C GLU A 60 6.37 -15.41 -13.75
N TYR A 61 6.67 -14.19 -13.31
CA TYR A 61 6.22 -13.68 -12.00
C TYR A 61 5.17 -12.57 -12.11
N ARG A 62 4.06 -12.84 -12.80
CA ARG A 62 2.80 -12.13 -12.50
C ARG A 62 2.08 -12.85 -11.36
N LYS A 63 2.60 -12.76 -10.15
CA LYS A 63 1.82 -13.09 -8.95
C LYS A 63 1.57 -11.80 -8.18
N VAL A 64 0.30 -11.45 -8.11
CA VAL A 64 -0.19 -10.42 -7.19
C VAL A 64 -0.10 -11.01 -5.80
N TYR A 65 0.77 -10.45 -4.97
CA TYR A 65 0.76 -10.68 -3.54
C TYR A 65 -0.10 -9.56 -2.94
N PHE A 66 -1.16 -9.96 -2.24
CA PHE A 66 -2.04 -9.07 -1.48
C PHE A 66 -1.34 -8.57 -0.23
#